data_AF-A0A3R9ZVT5-F1
#
_entry.id   AF-A0A3R9ZVT5-F1
#
_cell.length_a   1.000
_cell.length_b   1.000
_cell.length_c   1.000
_cell.angle_alpha   90.00
_cell.angle_beta   90.00
_cell.angle_gamma   90.00
#
_symmetry.space_group_name_H-M   'P 1'
#
loop_
_entity.id
_entity.type
_entity.pdbx_description
1 polymer ?
#
loop_
_entity_poly.entity_id
_entity_poly.type
_entity_poly.pdbx_seq_one_letter_code
_entity_poly.pdbx_strand_id
1 'polypeptide(L)'
;MFRAAVSAFVSLTRPTRREIAQLAQLTLPLFDRTSTEARRYVCAVLSDSRHAPAELLQRLCEEPVETCAPLLIRSPLLSNADLVRIIGAKGAPHARVIARRGDLHPAIAALANALMRAAAQGEALA
;
A
#
# COMPACT_ATOMS: atom_id res chain seq x y z
N MET A 1 -8.91 15.48 10.70
CA MET A 1 -8.18 14.75 11.77
C MET A 1 -7.24 13.68 11.21
N PHE A 2 -7.71 12.71 10.43
CA PHE A 2 -6.87 11.62 9.87
C PHE A 2 -5.59 12.11 9.15
N ARG A 3 -5.72 13.04 8.20
CA ARG A 3 -4.57 13.63 7.48
C ARG A 3 -3.59 14.33 8.44
N ALA A 4 -4.09 15.15 9.35
CA ALA A 4 -3.26 15.93 10.27
C ALA A 4 -2.43 15.05 11.21
N ALA A 5 -3.02 13.97 11.75
CA ALA A 5 -2.29 13.02 12.59
C ALA A 5 -1.15 12.33 11.84
N VAL A 6 -1.41 11.91 10.59
CA VAL A 6 -0.37 11.31 9.74
C VAL A 6 0.71 12.33 9.37
N SER A 7 0.33 13.56 9.00
CA SER A 7 1.28 14.64 8.69
C SER A 7 2.19 14.94 9.88
N ALA A 8 1.63 15.06 11.09
CA ALA A 8 2.40 15.27 12.30
C ALA A 8 3.35 14.10 12.59
N PHE A 9 2.88 12.86 12.41
CA PHE A 9 3.69 11.67 12.62
C PHE A 9 4.89 11.59 11.66
N VAL A 10 4.70 11.87 10.36
CA VAL A 10 5.82 11.80 9.40
C VAL A 10 6.85 12.92 9.57
N SER A 11 6.52 13.98 10.30
CA SER A 11 7.48 15.01 10.71
C SER A 11 8.40 14.54 11.84
N LEU A 12 8.12 13.40 12.48
CA LEU A 12 8.99 12.82 13.49
C LEU A 12 10.19 12.14 12.83
N THR A 13 11.40 12.57 13.18
CA THR A 13 12.64 12.02 12.63
C THR A 13 12.85 10.54 13.02
N ARG A 14 12.47 10.16 14.25
CA ARG A 14 12.60 8.80 14.80
C ARG A 14 11.46 8.51 15.77
N PRO A 15 10.25 8.19 15.28
CA PRO A 15 9.12 7.88 16.13
C PRO A 15 9.39 6.61 16.96
N THR A 16 9.06 6.68 18.23
CA THR A 16 9.09 5.57 19.18
C THR A 16 8.03 4.52 18.83
N ARG A 17 8.20 3.29 19.33
CA ARG A 17 7.18 2.23 19.18
C ARG A 17 5.80 2.67 19.72
N ARG A 18 5.79 3.48 20.79
CA ARG A 18 4.56 4.03 21.37
C ARG A 18 3.87 4.99 20.41
N GLU A 19 4.59 5.91 19.78
CA GLU A 19 4.02 6.85 18.80
C GLU A 19 3.49 6.15 17.55
N ILE A 20 4.19 5.11 17.07
CA ILE A 20 3.71 4.25 15.98
C ILE A 20 2.38 3.58 16.37
N ALA A 21 2.32 2.97 17.55
CA ALA A 21 1.10 2.32 18.04
C ALA A 21 -0.04 3.33 18.25
N GLN A 22 0.25 4.52 18.77
CA GLN A 22 -0.73 5.59 18.94
C GLN A 22 -1.29 6.06 17.58
N LEU A 23 -0.46 6.19 16.55
CA LEU A 23 -0.96 6.52 15.22
C LEU A 23 -1.98 5.48 14.73
N ALA A 24 -1.67 4.18 14.86
CA ALA A 24 -2.60 3.11 14.49
C ALA A 24 -3.92 3.20 15.28
N GLN A 25 -3.83 3.34 16.61
CA GLN A 25 -5.01 3.46 17.49
C GLN A 25 -5.90 4.65 17.11
N LEU A 26 -5.32 5.77 16.68
CA LEU A 26 -6.07 6.94 16.25
C LEU A 26 -6.67 6.82 14.85
N THR A 27 -5.95 6.16 13.93
CA THR A 27 -6.29 6.14 12.50
C THR A 27 -7.22 4.99 12.14
N LEU A 28 -6.98 3.78 12.63
CA LEU A 28 -7.72 2.58 12.24
C LEU A 28 -9.24 2.69 12.51
N PRO A 29 -9.72 3.15 13.67
CA PRO A 29 -11.16 3.28 13.92
C PRO A 29 -11.85 4.32 13.03
N LEU A 30 -11.07 5.26 12.47
CA LEU A 30 -11.57 6.32 11.60
C LEU A 30 -11.44 5.98 10.11
N PHE A 31 -10.77 4.87 9.78
CA PHE A 31 -10.37 4.55 8.42
C PHE A 31 -11.57 4.48 7.47
N ASP A 32 -12.60 3.70 7.84
CA ASP A 32 -13.78 3.49 7.01
C ASP A 32 -14.67 4.75 6.90
N ARG A 33 -14.54 5.67 7.86
CA ARG A 33 -15.24 6.98 7.85
C ARG A 33 -14.46 8.06 7.09
N THR A 34 -13.24 7.74 6.65
CA THR A 34 -12.35 8.69 5.99
C THR A 34 -12.58 8.66 4.48
N SER A 35 -12.62 9.85 3.85
CA SER A 35 -12.79 9.96 2.41
C SER A 35 -11.65 9.27 1.66
N THR A 36 -11.94 8.79 0.45
CA THR A 36 -10.94 8.17 -0.44
C THR A 36 -9.79 9.13 -0.73
N GLU A 37 -10.06 10.42 -0.88
CA GLU A 37 -9.02 11.45 -1.08
C GLU A 37 -8.07 11.53 0.12
N ALA A 38 -8.60 11.52 1.35
CA ALA A 38 -7.78 11.55 2.54
C ALA A 38 -6.96 10.26 2.74
N ARG A 39 -7.53 9.09 2.40
CA ARG A 39 -6.79 7.82 2.35
C ARG A 39 -5.67 7.86 1.32
N ARG A 40 -5.94 8.37 0.12
CA ARG A 40 -4.94 8.53 -0.96
C ARG A 40 -3.81 9.45 -0.55
N TYR A 41 -4.11 10.57 0.11
CA TYR A 41 -3.12 11.47 0.68
C TYR A 41 -2.21 10.72 1.67
N VAL A 42 -2.80 9.93 2.58
CA VAL A 42 -2.04 9.16 3.56
C VAL A 42 -1.18 8.08 2.92
N CYS A 43 -1.67 7.39 1.89
CA CYS A 43 -0.85 6.47 1.09
C CYS A 43 0.38 7.16 0.50
N ALA A 44 0.20 8.36 -0.07
CA ALA A 44 1.29 9.12 -0.65
C ALA A 44 2.30 9.59 0.40
N VAL A 45 1.83 10.02 1.58
CA VAL A 45 2.69 10.48 2.67
C VAL A 45 3.48 9.34 3.31
N LEU A 46 2.86 8.17 3.48
CA LEU A 46 3.51 7.01 4.10
C LEU A 46 4.35 6.18 3.13
N SER A 47 4.33 6.47 1.82
CA SER A 47 5.02 5.64 0.81
C SER A 47 6.51 5.53 1.00
N ASP A 48 7.15 6.51 1.63
CA ASP A 48 8.60 6.52 1.88
C ASP A 48 8.92 6.35 3.38
N SER A 49 7.90 6.17 4.22
CA SER A 49 8.08 6.01 5.67
C SER A 49 8.57 4.62 6.03
N ARG A 50 9.61 4.55 6.87
CA ARG A 50 10.13 3.31 7.47
C ARG A 50 9.49 2.98 8.82
N HIS A 51 8.51 3.78 9.24
CA HIS A 51 7.91 3.69 10.57
C HIS A 51 6.38 3.61 10.53
N ALA A 52 5.79 3.45 9.34
CA ALA A 52 4.34 3.31 9.22
C ALA A 52 3.85 2.11 10.06
N PRO A 53 2.74 2.25 10.81
CA PRO A 53 2.18 1.14 11.57
C PRO A 53 1.75 0.01 10.63
N ALA A 54 2.13 -1.24 10.96
CA ALA A 54 1.91 -2.39 10.08
C ALA A 54 0.43 -2.61 9.74
N GLU A 55 -0.46 -2.52 10.74
CA GLU A 55 -1.91 -2.69 10.55
C GLU A 55 -2.50 -1.63 9.62
N LEU A 56 -2.08 -0.37 9.79
CA LEU A 56 -2.51 0.73 8.91
C LEU A 56 -1.99 0.53 7.48
N LEU A 57 -0.73 0.12 7.33
CA LEU A 57 -0.12 -0.17 6.03
C LEU A 57 -0.88 -1.29 5.30
N GLN A 58 -1.19 -2.38 5.99
CA GLN A 58 -1.95 -3.51 5.44
C GLN A 58 -3.33 -3.04 4.97
N ARG A 59 -4.06 -2.29 5.81
CA ARG A 59 -5.38 -1.77 5.47
C ARG A 59 -5.35 -0.80 4.28
N LEU A 60 -4.35 0.09 4.22
CA LEU A 60 -4.16 0.98 3.06
C LEU A 60 -3.85 0.21 1.78
N CYS A 61 -3.12 -0.91 1.84
CA CYS A 61 -2.83 -1.74 0.67
C CYS A 61 -4.05 -2.51 0.16
N GLU A 62 -5.12 -2.62 0.96
CA GLU A 62 -6.38 -3.24 0.53
C GLU A 62 -7.25 -2.31 -0.31
N GLU A 63 -6.97 -1.02 -0.28
CA GLU A 63 -7.71 -0.01 -1.03
C GLU A 63 -7.59 -0.21 -2.56
N PRO A 64 -8.50 0.40 -3.34
CA PRO A 64 -8.39 0.47 -4.78
C PRO A 64 -7.02 0.99 -5.23
N VAL A 65 -6.56 0.51 -6.38
CA VAL A 65 -5.21 0.75 -6.88
C VAL A 65 -4.92 2.25 -7.04
N GLU A 66 -5.93 3.05 -7.39
CA GLU A 66 -5.86 4.50 -7.55
C GLU A 66 -5.48 5.22 -6.25
N THR A 67 -5.80 4.60 -5.11
CA THR A 67 -5.56 5.11 -3.76
C THR A 67 -4.23 4.62 -3.20
N CYS A 68 -3.95 3.32 -3.31
CA CYS A 68 -2.79 2.69 -2.66
C CYS A 68 -1.52 2.62 -3.52
N ALA A 69 -1.59 2.98 -4.81
CA ALA A 69 -0.44 2.87 -5.72
C ALA A 69 0.89 3.45 -5.19
N PRO A 70 0.93 4.63 -4.55
CA PRO A 70 2.19 5.16 -4.00
C PRO A 70 2.87 4.21 -3.02
N LEU A 71 2.10 3.53 -2.16
CA LEU A 71 2.63 2.55 -1.19
C LEU A 71 3.18 1.33 -1.89
N LEU A 72 2.44 0.78 -2.86
CA LEU A 72 2.84 -0.43 -3.57
C LEU A 72 4.16 -0.24 -4.34
N ILE A 73 4.38 0.95 -4.91
CA ILE A 73 5.58 1.26 -5.69
C ILE A 73 6.81 1.52 -4.80
N ARG A 74 6.64 2.21 -3.66
CA ARG A 74 7.81 2.77 -2.93
C ARG A 74 7.99 2.28 -1.52
N SER A 75 6.94 1.71 -0.89
CA SER A 75 7.02 1.39 0.54
C SER A 75 8.16 0.42 0.83
N PRO A 76 9.08 0.79 1.76
CA PRO A 76 10.18 -0.09 2.17
C PRO A 76 9.73 -1.14 3.19
N LEU A 77 8.47 -1.08 3.64
CA LEU A 77 7.91 -1.95 4.66
C LEU A 77 7.14 -3.15 4.08
N LEU A 78 6.96 -3.20 2.75
CA LEU A 78 6.32 -4.33 2.08
C LEU A 78 7.37 -5.41 1.81
N SER A 79 7.21 -6.55 2.45
CA SER A 79 8.05 -7.71 2.20
C SER A 79 7.69 -8.39 0.87
N ASN A 80 8.58 -9.24 0.35
CA ASN A 80 8.27 -10.09 -0.80
C ASN A 80 7.00 -10.94 -0.57
N ALA A 81 6.79 -11.43 0.65
CA ALA A 81 5.59 -12.18 1.01
C ALA A 81 4.32 -11.30 0.95
N ASP A 82 4.40 -10.05 1.40
CA ASP A 82 3.30 -9.10 1.29
C ASP A 82 2.95 -8.78 -0.17
N LEU A 83 3.96 -8.57 -1.01
CA LEU A 83 3.74 -8.29 -2.43
C LEU A 83 3.04 -9.46 -3.13
N VAL A 84 3.48 -10.70 -2.88
CA VAL A 84 2.82 -11.90 -3.40
C VAL A 84 1.38 -12.00 -2.91
N ARG A 85 1.15 -11.79 -1.60
CA ARG A 85 -0.18 -11.80 -0.99
C ARG A 85 -1.11 -10.75 -1.62
N ILE A 86 -0.62 -9.52 -1.79
CA ILE A 86 -1.39 -8.42 -2.39
C ILE A 86 -1.75 -8.74 -3.84
N ILE A 87 -0.79 -9.23 -4.63
CA ILE A 87 -1.02 -9.63 -6.02
C ILE A 87 -2.09 -10.72 -6.09
N GLY A 88 -1.95 -11.77 -5.28
CA GLY A 88 -2.89 -12.89 -5.26
C GLY A 88 -4.30 -12.47 -4.83
N ALA A 89 -4.42 -11.54 -3.87
CA ALA A 89 -5.71 -11.09 -3.35
C ALA A 89 -6.41 -10.04 -4.22
N LYS A 90 -5.65 -9.18 -4.93
CA LYS A 90 -6.21 -8.00 -5.63
C LYS A 90 -6.14 -8.09 -7.15
N GLY A 91 -5.36 -9.02 -7.69
CA GLY A 91 -5.36 -9.29 -9.12
C GLY A 91 -4.49 -8.35 -9.94
N ALA A 92 -4.80 -8.30 -11.24
CA ALA A 92 -4.00 -7.60 -12.26
C ALA A 92 -3.79 -6.09 -12.01
N PRO A 93 -4.76 -5.30 -11.49
CA PRO A 93 -4.55 -3.88 -11.24
C PRO A 93 -3.39 -3.60 -10.27
N HIS A 94 -3.33 -4.31 -9.14
CA HIS A 94 -2.26 -4.16 -8.16
C HIS A 94 -0.94 -4.74 -8.66
N ALA A 95 -0.99 -5.86 -9.38
CA ALA A 95 0.20 -6.45 -10.00
C ALA A 95 0.89 -5.48 -10.97
N ARG A 96 0.12 -4.75 -11.78
CA ARG A 96 0.64 -3.75 -12.72
C ARG A 96 1.40 -2.62 -12.02
N VAL A 97 0.96 -2.23 -10.83
CA VAL A 97 1.61 -1.19 -10.04
C VAL A 97 2.86 -1.73 -9.34
N ILE A 98 2.76 -2.92 -8.73
CA ILE A 98 3.90 -3.58 -8.06
C ILE A 98 5.03 -3.89 -9.06
N ALA A 99 4.71 -4.22 -10.31
CA ALA A 99 5.70 -4.45 -11.36
C ALA A 99 6.58 -3.22 -11.67
N ARG A 100 6.20 -2.02 -11.22
CA ARG A 100 6.98 -0.77 -11.40
C ARG A 100 8.05 -0.56 -10.33
N ARG A 101 8.10 -1.42 -9.31
CA ARG A 101 9.12 -1.36 -8.25
C ARG A 101 10.51 -1.63 -8.84
N GLY A 102 11.49 -0.80 -8.47
CA GLY A 102 12.88 -0.97 -8.91
C GLY A 102 13.64 -2.09 -8.18
N ASP A 103 13.17 -2.47 -6.99
CA ASP A 103 13.76 -3.48 -6.10
C ASP A 103 13.01 -4.82 -6.12
N LEU A 104 12.23 -5.08 -7.18
CA LEU A 104 11.33 -6.23 -7.23
C LEU A 104 12.08 -7.55 -7.46
N HIS A 105 11.78 -8.54 -6.62
CA HIS A 105 12.32 -9.89 -6.81
C HIS A 105 11.87 -10.48 -8.17
N PRO A 106 12.77 -11.10 -8.98
CA PRO A 106 12.45 -11.57 -10.33
C PRO A 106 11.24 -12.50 -10.41
N ALA A 107 11.07 -13.41 -9.44
CA ALA A 107 9.93 -14.31 -9.39
C ALA A 107 8.58 -13.57 -9.20
N ILE A 108 8.57 -12.47 -8.44
CA ILE A 108 7.37 -11.65 -8.24
C ILE A 108 7.07 -10.85 -9.51
N ALA A 109 8.11 -10.36 -10.20
CA ALA A 109 7.95 -9.71 -11.49
C ALA A 109 7.34 -10.67 -12.52
N ALA A 110 7.81 -11.91 -12.57
CA ALA A 110 7.25 -12.95 -13.42
C ALA A 110 5.78 -13.26 -13.08
N LEU A 111 5.45 -13.40 -11.79
CA LEU A 111 4.07 -13.57 -11.32
C LEU A 111 3.16 -12.41 -11.76
N ALA A 112 3.58 -11.17 -11.54
CA ALA A 112 2.81 -9.99 -11.93
C ALA A 112 2.57 -9.95 -13.45
N ASN A 113 3.59 -10.25 -14.25
CA ASN A 113 3.49 -10.32 -15.70
C ASN A 113 2.56 -11.43 -16.19
N ALA A 114 2.65 -12.62 -15.61
CA ALA A 114 1.76 -13.73 -15.94
C ALA A 114 0.29 -13.38 -15.67
N LEU A 115 0.02 -12.76 -14.51
CA LEU A 115 -1.32 -12.34 -14.13
C LEU A 115 -1.90 -11.25 -15.07
N MET A 116 -1.08 -10.27 -15.45
CA MET A 116 -1.51 -9.24 -16.41
C MET A 116 -1.82 -9.80 -17.79
N ARG A 117 -1.06 -10.82 -18.25
CA ARG A 117 -1.34 -11.51 -19.52
C ARG A 117 -2.65 -12.29 -19.46
N ALA A 118 -2.87 -13.03 -18.37
CA ALA A 118 -4.10 -13.78 -18.18
C ALA A 118 -5.34 -12.86 -18.17
N ALA A 119 -5.23 -11.68 -17.52
CA ALA A 119 -6.31 -10.69 -17.52
C ALA A 119 -6.61 -10.14 -18.92
N ALA A 120 -5.57 -9.80 -19.70
CA ALA A 120 -5.75 -9.31 -21.07
C ALA A 120 -6.37 -10.37 -22.01
N GLN A 121 -6.08 -11.65 -21.79
CA GLN A 121 -6.70 -12.75 -22.54
C GLN A 121 -8.18 -12.92 -22.19
N GLY A 122 -8.56 -12.75 -20.93
CA GLY A 122 -9.95 -12.79 -20.49
C GLY A 122 -10.79 -11.66 -21.07
N GLU A 123 -10.23 -10.45 -21.18
CA GLU A 123 -10.90 -9.30 -21.82
C GLU A 123 -11.08 -9.48 -23.34
N ALA A 124 -10.19 -10.22 -24.01
CA ALA A 124 -10.29 -10.48 -25.45
C ALA A 124 -11.34 -11.54 -25.82
N LEU A 125 -11.86 -12.28 -24.84
CA LEU A 125 -12.83 -13.37 -25.01
C LEU A 125 -14.25 -13.00 -24.53
N ALA A 126 -14.44 -11.78 -24.01
CA ALA A 126 -15.70 -11.26 -23.49
C ALA A 126 -16.28 -10.19 -24.42
#